data_AF-A0A3P8W9B2-F1
#
_entry.id   AF-A0A3P8W9B2-F1
#
_cell.length_a   1.000
_cell.length_b   1.000
_cell.length_c   1.000
_cell.angle_alpha   90.00
_cell.angle_beta   90.00
_cell.angle_gamma   90.00
#
_symmetry.space_group_name_H-M   'P 1'
#
loop_
_entity.id
_entity.type
_entity.pdbx_description
1 polymer ?
#
loop_
_entity_poly.entity_id
_entity_poly.type
_entity_poly.pdbx_seq_one_letter_code
_entity_poly.pdbx_strand_id
1 'polypeptide(L)'
;MLRYRPRSDSQEEETEEVPDFDTLPRVYVERTLAIIKPDAVHKSEEIEDVILKEGFTILQHKPFNPCVWLADWLMKNSPNNPQICEGAIM
;
A
#
# COMPACT_ATOMS: atom_id res chain seq x y z
N MET A 1 -6.83 38.50 44.66
CA MET A 1 -7.69 37.78 43.70
C MET A 1 -6.80 37.10 42.66
N LEU A 2 -7.22 35.91 42.18
CA LEU A 2 -6.61 35.01 41.18
C LEU A 2 -5.38 34.22 41.67
N ARG A 3 -5.57 33.02 42.26
CA ARG A 3 -5.82 31.67 41.67
C ARG A 3 -4.58 31.09 40.96
N TYR A 4 -3.88 30.18 41.65
CA TYR A 4 -3.06 29.17 40.96
C TYR A 4 -3.32 27.77 41.54
N ARG A 5 -3.35 26.81 40.62
CA ARG A 5 -4.14 25.57 40.59
C ARG A 5 -3.37 24.41 41.25
N PRO A 6 -4.01 23.54 42.05
CA PRO A 6 -3.32 22.42 42.69
C PRO A 6 -2.84 21.41 41.64
N ARG A 7 -1.68 20.80 41.91
CA ARG A 7 -1.10 19.69 41.15
C ARG A 7 -2.06 18.51 41.27
N SER A 8 -2.97 18.38 40.31
CA SER A 8 -3.76 17.15 40.14
C SER A 8 -2.77 16.03 39.90
N ASP A 9 -2.88 15.00 40.73
CA ASP A 9 -2.12 13.77 40.62
C ASP A 9 -2.04 13.35 39.17
N SER A 10 -0.80 13.33 38.68
CA SER A 10 -0.40 12.69 37.45
C SER A 10 -0.73 11.21 37.59
N GLN A 11 -1.96 10.83 37.25
CA GLN A 11 -2.20 9.50 36.71
C GLN A 11 -1.47 9.50 35.37
N GLU A 12 -0.37 8.76 35.38
CA GLU A 12 0.49 8.45 34.26
C GLU A 12 -0.40 7.92 33.13
N GLU A 13 -0.73 8.77 32.15
CA GLU A 13 -1.12 8.31 30.83
C GLU A 13 0.12 7.63 30.27
N GLU A 14 0.14 6.30 30.30
CA GLU A 14 1.00 5.49 29.45
C GLU A 14 0.77 5.96 28.01
N THR A 15 1.70 6.76 27.50
CA THR A 15 1.79 7.00 26.07
C THR A 15 2.20 5.66 25.47
N GLU A 16 1.22 4.87 25.06
CA GLU A 16 1.39 3.85 24.06
C GLU A 16 1.83 4.59 22.78
N GLU A 17 3.12 4.92 22.71
CA GLU A 17 3.77 5.48 21.54
C GLU A 17 3.56 4.47 20.42
N VAL A 18 2.51 4.68 19.63
CA VAL A 18 2.24 3.89 18.44
C VAL A 18 3.53 3.92 17.63
N PRO A 19 4.19 2.77 17.41
CA PRO A 19 5.49 2.76 16.78
C PRO A 19 5.37 3.46 15.44
N ASP A 20 6.10 4.57 15.29
CA ASP A 20 6.17 5.29 14.03
C ASP A 20 6.68 4.28 12.99
N PHE A 21 5.81 3.87 12.07
CA PHE A 21 6.11 2.86 11.06
C PHE A 21 7.30 3.26 10.17
N ASP A 22 7.69 4.54 10.19
CA ASP A 22 8.88 5.05 9.52
C ASP A 22 10.19 4.84 10.32
N THR A 23 10.13 4.49 11.60
CA THR A 23 11.29 4.10 12.43
C THR A 23 11.64 2.61 12.34
N LEU A 24 10.76 1.80 11.73
CA LEU A 24 11.07 0.41 11.44
C LEU A 24 12.23 0.36 10.43
N PRO A 25 13.18 -0.58 10.59
CA PRO A 25 14.28 -0.73 9.64
C PRO A 25 13.72 -1.09 8.26
N ARG A 26 13.51 -0.08 7.43
CA ARG A 26 13.19 -0.25 6.01
C ARG A 26 14.43 -0.87 5.39
N VAL A 27 14.35 -2.15 5.06
CA VAL A 27 15.32 -2.77 4.17
C VAL A 27 15.18 -2.10 2.82
N TYR A 28 16.11 -1.19 2.53
CA TYR A 28 16.21 -0.54 1.23
C TYR A 28 16.78 -1.55 0.24
N VAL A 29 15.87 -2.25 -0.44
CA VAL A 29 16.20 -3.08 -1.60
C VAL A 29 16.21 -2.21 -2.85
N GLU A 30 17.20 -2.40 -3.71
CA GLU A 30 17.19 -1.81 -5.05
C GLU A 30 15.97 -2.32 -5.84
N ARG A 31 15.37 -1.43 -6.63
CA ARG A 31 14.19 -1.74 -7.44
C ARG A 31 14.37 -1.17 -8.83
N THR A 32 14.03 -1.96 -9.83
CA THR A 32 14.12 -1.57 -11.23
C THR A 32 12.72 -1.45 -11.82
N LEU A 33 12.47 -0.37 -12.57
CA LEU A 33 11.25 -0.23 -13.37
C LEU A 33 11.49 -0.83 -14.76
N ALA A 34 10.80 -1.93 -15.07
CA ALA A 34 10.75 -2.48 -16.43
C ALA A 34 9.57 -1.85 -17.19
N ILE A 35 9.82 -1.36 -18.41
CA ILE A 35 8.78 -0.80 -19.30
C ILE A 35 8.71 -1.67 -20.55
N ILE A 36 7.56 -2.30 -20.76
CA ILE A 36 7.27 -3.04 -21.98
C ILE A 36 6.86 -2.04 -23.06
N LYS A 37 7.57 -2.05 -24.18
CA LYS A 37 7.22 -1.21 -25.33
C LYS A 37 5.84 -1.61 -25.89
N PRO A 38 5.07 -0.67 -26.46
CA PRO A 38 3.68 -0.93 -26.89
C PRO A 38 3.57 -2.00 -27.99
N ASP A 39 4.56 -2.10 -28.87
CA ASP A 39 4.63 -3.13 -29.91
C ASP A 39 4.87 -4.53 -29.34
N ALA A 40 5.49 -4.65 -28.16
CA ALA A 40 5.81 -5.91 -27.49
C ALA A 40 4.80 -6.31 -26.41
N VAL A 41 3.73 -5.53 -26.17
CA VAL A 41 2.76 -5.79 -25.09
C VAL A 41 2.07 -7.15 -25.21
N HIS A 42 1.90 -7.65 -26.44
CA HIS A 42 1.33 -8.97 -26.71
C HIS A 42 2.21 -10.14 -26.23
N LYS A 43 3.45 -9.86 -25.82
CA LYS A 43 4.40 -10.82 -25.23
C LYS A 43 4.62 -10.56 -23.74
N SER A 44 3.75 -9.81 -23.07
CA SER A 44 3.94 -9.44 -21.67
C SER A 44 4.14 -10.66 -20.77
N GLU A 45 3.37 -11.73 -20.96
CA GLU A 45 3.48 -12.97 -20.20
C GLU A 45 4.87 -13.63 -20.38
N GLU A 46 5.36 -13.73 -21.61
CA GLU A 46 6.70 -14.28 -21.89
C GLU A 46 7.82 -13.41 -21.29
N ILE A 47 7.66 -12.09 -21.33
CA ILE A 47 8.62 -11.14 -20.75
C ILE A 47 8.65 -11.27 -19.22
N GLU A 48 7.49 -11.40 -18.57
CA GLU A 48 7.40 -11.62 -17.13
C GLU A 48 8.04 -12.95 -16.72
N ASP A 49 7.78 -14.02 -17.48
CA ASP A 49 8.41 -15.32 -17.28
C ASP A 49 9.95 -15.25 -17.33
N VAL A 50 10.51 -14.49 -18.28
CA VAL A 50 11.96 -14.28 -18.36
C VAL A 50 12.46 -13.53 -17.13
N ILE A 51 11.80 -12.44 -16.71
CA ILE A 51 12.18 -11.67 -15.52
C ILE A 51 12.22 -12.56 -14.27
N LEU A 52 11.21 -13.42 -14.09
CA LEU A 52 11.14 -14.34 -12.96
C LEU A 52 12.23 -15.44 -13.04
N LYS A 53 12.48 -15.98 -14.23
CA LYS A 53 13.52 -17.02 -14.46
C LYS A 53 14.94 -16.50 -14.18
N GLU A 54 15.19 -15.23 -14.46
CA GLU A 54 16.47 -14.56 -14.15
C GLU A 54 16.62 -14.23 -12.65
N GLY A 55 15.65 -14.59 -11.80
CA GLY A 55 15.73 -14.45 -10.35
C GLY A 55 15.27 -13.10 -9.81
N PHE A 56 14.59 -12.28 -10.62
CA PHE A 56 13.94 -11.06 -10.14
C PHE A 56 12.56 -11.36 -9.56
N THR A 57 12.12 -10.50 -8.65
CA THR A 57 10.76 -10.52 -8.09
C THR A 57 9.97 -9.33 -8.62
N ILE A 58 8.81 -9.59 -9.20
CA ILE A 58 7.89 -8.53 -9.65
C ILE A 58 7.08 -8.05 -8.45
N LEU A 59 7.33 -6.80 -8.02
CA LEU A 59 6.65 -6.21 -6.86
C LEU A 59 5.30 -5.58 -7.21
N GLN A 60 5.14 -5.08 -8.43
CA GLN A 60 3.92 -4.40 -8.88
C GLN A 60 3.80 -4.48 -10.40
N HIS A 61 2.61 -4.85 -10.87
CA HIS A 61 2.23 -4.72 -12.28
C HIS A 61 1.38 -3.46 -12.46
N LYS A 62 1.73 -2.61 -13.44
CA LYS A 62 0.96 -1.43 -13.80
C LYS A 62 0.28 -1.63 -15.15
N PRO A 63 -0.99 -1.25 -15.29
CA PRO A 63 -1.75 -1.47 -16.51
C PRO A 63 -1.28 -0.55 -17.63
N PHE A 64 -1.32 -1.07 -18.86
CA PHE A 64 -0.87 -0.38 -20.06
C PHE A 64 -1.66 0.90 -20.37
N ASN A 65 -2.97 0.89 -20.11
CA ASN A 65 -3.82 2.05 -20.30
C ASN A 65 -4.25 2.64 -18.94
N PRO A 66 -3.60 3.74 -18.49
CA PRO A 66 -3.90 4.31 -17.18
C PRO A 66 -5.32 4.88 -17.08
N CYS A 67 -5.90 5.36 -18.20
CA CYS A 67 -7.27 5.88 -18.22
C CYS A 67 -8.30 4.76 -18.06
N VAL A 68 -8.15 3.66 -18.80
CA VAL A 68 -9.04 2.49 -18.69
C VAL A 68 -8.94 1.88 -17.29
N TRP A 69 -7.71 1.72 -16.78
CA TRP A 69 -7.52 1.19 -15.43
C TRP A 69 -8.15 2.07 -14.36
N LEU A 70 -8.02 3.40 -14.46
CA LEU A 70 -8.65 4.30 -13.50
C LEU A 70 -10.18 4.18 -13.57
N ALA A 71 -10.76 4.06 -14.76
CA ALA A 71 -12.19 3.85 -14.93
C ALA A 71 -12.64 2.52 -14.28
N ASP A 72 -11.97 1.41 -14.58
CA ASP A 72 -12.26 0.10 -14.00
C ASP A 72 -12.12 0.09 -12.47
N TRP A 73 -11.08 0.76 -11.95
CA TRP A 73 -10.85 0.90 -10.53
C TRP A 73 -11.96 1.71 -9.85
N LEU A 74 -12.37 2.85 -10.42
CA LEU A 74 -13.45 3.68 -9.89
C LEU A 74 -14.79 2.94 -9.87
N MET A 75 -15.08 2.15 -10.91
CA MET A 75 -16.26 1.29 -10.96
C MET A 75 -16.23 0.24 -9.84
N LYS A 76 -15.07 -0.37 -9.57
CA LYS A 76 -14.90 -1.42 -8.54
C LYS A 76 -14.87 -0.88 -7.10
N ASN A 77 -14.38 0.33 -6.88
CA ASN A 77 -14.24 0.98 -5.57
C ASN A 77 -15.20 2.17 -5.39
N SER A 78 -16.41 2.06 -5.94
CA SER A 78 -17.43 3.09 -5.78
C SER A 78 -17.77 3.29 -4.29
N PRO A 79 -17.65 4.52 -3.74
CA PRO A 79 -17.94 4.81 -2.33
C PRO A 79 -19.41 4.56 -1.95
N ASN A 80 -20.29 4.46 -2.96
CA ASN A 80 -21.71 4.15 -2.79
C ASN A 80 -22.00 2.65 -2.76
N ASN A 81 -20.98 1.78 -2.93
CA ASN A 81 -21.12 0.33 -2.87
C ASN A 81 -19.95 -0.31 -2.09
N PRO A 82 -19.92 -0.16 -0.75
CA PRO A 82 -18.83 -0.66 0.07
C PRO A 82 -18.75 -2.20 0.05
N GLN A 83 -17.54 -2.74 -0.06
CA GLN A 83 -17.32 -4.18 0.09
C GLN A 83 -17.31 -4.54 1.58
N ILE A 84 -18.39 -5.16 2.05
CA ILE A 84 -18.46 -5.70 3.40
C ILE A 84 -17.79 -7.08 3.35
N CYS A 85 -16.66 -7.23 4.04
CA CYS A 85 -16.06 -8.54 4.27
C CYS A 85 -17.04 -9.33 5.14
N GLU A 86 -17.68 -10.37 4.59
CA GLU A 86 -18.55 -11.25 5.37
C GLU A 86 -17.66 -12.11 6.27
N GLY A 87 -17.48 -11.62 7.50
CA GLY A 87 -16.74 -12.34 8.54
C GLY A 87 -17.45 -13.65 8.83
N ALA A 88 -16.80 -14.76 8.49
CA ALA A 88 -17.09 -16.05 9.07
C ALA A 88 -16.84 -15.94 10.59
N ILE A 89 -17.90 -15.65 11.34
CA ILE A 89 -17.93 -15.85 12.78
C ILE A 89 -17.93 -17.37 12.98
N MET A 90 -16.79 -17.92 13.37
CA MET A 90 -16.71 -19.17 14.11
C MET A 90 -16.54 -18.83 15.59
#